data_AF-A0A7D5Z6Y0-F1
#
_entry.id   AF-A0A7D5Z6Y0-F1
#
_cell.length_a   1.000
_cell.length_b   1.000
_cell.length_c   1.000
_cell.angle_alpha   90.00
_cell.angle_beta   90.00
_cell.angle_gamma   90.00
#
_symmetry.space_group_name_H-M   'P 1'
#
loop_
_entity.id
_entity.type
_entity.pdbx_description
1 polymer ?
#
loop_
_entity_poly.entity_id
_entity_poly.type
_entity_poly.pdbx_seq_one_letter_code
_entity_poly.pdbx_strand_id
1 'polypeptide(L)'
;MIPSVDDQVLRDNPEFAKLYSVLKNDILNPDGSTKCDPDVKERKAVTQRAIATASPPDVKTSADKPADTRSDELTLTEPSGLLAELLLILPSLVDSDLPVDSHDVALILSNPPFSEFESLLPELGAIISANLHASALSLVRITHPSKNPSYLHRHIPSLPADHAALRGKLSEAQQSLISNRLQALASLTELISSYTQSLTLLIQALESKHGLAARSLELRALDVSLEAQSTELDAKATSTSLSKEMYSPEAVTALRHYLSHLKDAQVRAAERVRGLQAELGEYGVGVDKDGSKEKTMKEMARVYHEMERQMEDVKKDLDRLDNKQDEMGRT
;
A
#
# COMPACT_ATOMS: atom_id res chain seq x y z
N MET A 1 7.35 5.77 -23.25
CA MET A 1 8.57 6.42 -22.70
C MET A 1 8.98 5.71 -21.42
N ILE A 2 10.27 5.41 -21.25
CA ILE A 2 10.77 4.93 -19.96
C ILE A 2 10.75 6.13 -18.99
N PRO A 3 10.07 6.03 -17.83
CA PRO A 3 10.05 7.11 -16.85
C PRO A 3 11.47 7.39 -16.34
N SER A 4 11.79 8.67 -16.09
CA SER A 4 13.08 9.06 -15.53
C SER A 4 13.27 8.45 -14.14
N VAL A 5 14.26 7.58 -14.00
CA VAL A 5 14.66 6.99 -12.73
C VAL A 5 15.48 8.00 -11.93
N ASP A 6 15.26 8.06 -10.61
CA ASP A 6 15.99 8.93 -9.69
C ASP A 6 17.51 8.69 -9.72
N ASP A 7 18.27 9.78 -9.72
CA ASP A 7 19.74 9.76 -9.78
C ASP A 7 20.40 9.04 -8.60
N GLN A 8 19.69 8.91 -7.46
CA GLN A 8 20.15 8.12 -6.31
C GLN A 8 20.16 6.61 -6.62
N VAL A 9 19.11 6.10 -7.28
CA VAL A 9 18.97 4.68 -7.64
C VAL A 9 20.00 4.27 -8.70
N LEU A 10 20.35 5.19 -9.60
CA LEU A 10 21.40 4.98 -10.61
C LEU A 10 22.82 4.96 -10.01
N ARG A 11 23.05 5.64 -8.88
CA ARG A 11 24.33 5.59 -8.16
C ARG A 11 24.48 4.33 -7.32
N ASP A 12 23.40 3.89 -6.68
CA ASP A 12 23.42 2.72 -5.79
C ASP A 12 23.52 1.39 -6.56
N ASN A 13 23.11 1.37 -7.84
CA ASN A 13 23.18 0.18 -8.71
C ASN A 13 23.86 0.47 -10.06
N PRO A 14 25.19 0.33 -10.16
CA PRO A 14 25.93 0.66 -11.38
C PRO A 14 25.64 -0.28 -12.55
N GLU A 15 25.23 -1.54 -12.31
CA GLU A 15 24.83 -2.46 -13.37
C GLU A 15 23.47 -2.08 -13.97
N PHE A 16 22.53 -1.64 -13.13
CA PHE A 16 21.24 -1.13 -13.58
C PHE A 16 21.41 0.17 -14.39
N ALA A 17 22.32 1.07 -13.98
CA ALA A 17 22.62 2.28 -14.74
C ALA A 17 23.18 1.99 -16.14
N LYS A 18 24.03 0.96 -16.27
CA LYS A 18 24.53 0.48 -17.57
C LYS A 18 23.38 -0.07 -18.42
N LEU A 19 22.51 -0.92 -17.88
CA LEU A 19 21.36 -1.45 -18.62
C LEU A 19 20.36 -0.36 -19.02
N TYR A 20 20.08 0.58 -18.12
CA TYR A 20 19.17 1.69 -18.38
C TYR A 20 19.71 2.63 -19.46
N SER A 21 21.02 2.91 -19.47
CA SER A 21 21.65 3.70 -20.53
C SER A 21 21.68 2.98 -21.88
N VAL A 22 21.98 1.67 -21.90
CA VAL A 22 21.94 0.86 -23.12
C VAL A 22 20.51 0.75 -23.69
N LEU A 23 19.51 0.54 -22.84
CA LEU A 23 18.11 0.51 -23.26
C LEU A 23 17.65 1.86 -23.82
N LYS A 24 18.02 2.96 -23.16
CA LYS A 24 17.64 4.32 -23.56
C LYS A 24 18.35 4.81 -24.82
N ASN A 25 19.62 4.46 -25.02
CA ASN A 25 20.45 5.00 -26.09
C ASN A 25 20.52 4.07 -27.30
N ASP A 26 20.71 2.77 -27.09
CA ASP A 26 21.03 1.82 -28.17
C ASP A 26 19.82 1.03 -28.64
N ILE A 27 18.88 0.70 -27.74
CA ILE A 27 17.80 -0.24 -28.05
C ILE A 27 16.48 0.48 -28.34
N LEU A 28 16.18 1.61 -27.68
CA LEU A 28 14.88 2.29 -27.80
C LEU A 28 15.00 3.67 -28.47
N ASN A 29 13.95 4.05 -29.19
CA ASN A 29 13.70 5.40 -29.67
C ASN A 29 13.06 6.25 -28.56
N PRO A 30 13.09 7.60 -28.66
CA PRO A 30 12.46 8.50 -27.67
C PRO A 30 10.98 8.20 -27.43
N ASP A 31 10.26 7.63 -28.41
CA ASP A 31 8.85 7.24 -28.30
C ASP A 31 8.64 5.89 -27.57
N GLY A 32 9.72 5.18 -27.23
CA GLY A 32 9.68 3.87 -26.56
C GLY A 32 9.57 2.66 -27.50
N SER A 33 9.71 2.85 -28.82
CA SER A 33 9.80 1.75 -29.79
C SER A 33 11.23 1.21 -29.91
N THR A 34 11.39 -0.08 -30.21
CA THR A 34 12.70 -0.73 -30.38
C THR A 34 13.34 -0.40 -31.73
N LYS A 35 14.63 -0.07 -31.73
CA LYS A 35 15.45 0.18 -32.93
C LYS A 35 15.77 -1.11 -33.71
N CYS A 36 15.77 -2.26 -33.05
CA CYS A 36 16.13 -3.57 -33.61
C CYS A 36 14.92 -4.37 -34.12
N ASP A 37 13.98 -3.71 -34.80
CA ASP A 37 12.78 -4.37 -35.32
C ASP A 37 12.84 -4.38 -36.86
N PRO A 38 13.15 -5.52 -37.52
CA PRO A 38 13.35 -5.59 -38.97
C PRO A 38 12.06 -5.23 -39.74
N ASP A 39 10.90 -5.46 -39.14
CA ASP A 39 9.59 -5.21 -39.71
C ASP A 39 9.20 -3.73 -39.71
N VAL A 40 9.89 -2.86 -38.95
CA VAL A 40 9.57 -1.42 -38.89
C VAL A 40 9.97 -0.70 -40.18
N LYS A 41 10.99 -1.16 -40.91
CA LYS A 41 11.30 -0.63 -42.25
C LYS A 41 10.20 -0.95 -43.25
N GLU A 42 9.64 -2.15 -43.18
CA GLU A 42 8.53 -2.57 -44.05
C GLU A 42 7.24 -1.81 -43.67
N ARG A 43 6.95 -1.67 -42.37
CA ARG A 43 5.79 -0.88 -41.90
C ARG A 43 5.93 0.61 -42.21
N LYS A 44 7.13 1.19 -42.14
CA LYS A 44 7.41 2.58 -42.56
C LYS A 44 7.30 2.76 -44.07
N ALA A 45 7.74 1.78 -44.87
CA ALA A 45 7.52 1.78 -46.31
C ALA A 45 6.02 1.70 -46.67
N VAL A 46 5.24 0.91 -45.93
CA VAL A 46 3.77 0.82 -46.08
C VAL A 46 3.08 2.10 -45.62
N THR A 47 3.49 2.72 -44.51
CA THR A 47 2.91 3.99 -44.03
C THR A 47 3.31 5.18 -44.90
N GLN A 48 4.55 5.26 -45.41
CA GLN A 48 4.91 6.31 -46.38
C GLN A 48 4.13 6.16 -47.69
N ARG A 49 3.83 4.93 -48.12
CA ARG A 49 2.99 4.68 -49.30
C ARG A 49 1.52 5.05 -49.04
N ALA A 50 1.03 4.83 -47.83
CA ALA A 50 -0.32 5.23 -47.40
C ALA A 50 -0.46 6.75 -47.21
N ILE A 51 0.56 7.44 -46.69
CA ILE A 51 0.56 8.91 -46.53
C ILE A 51 0.68 9.60 -47.89
N ALA A 52 1.40 9.02 -48.85
CA ALA A 52 1.43 9.50 -50.24
C ALA A 52 0.06 9.33 -50.97
N THR A 53 -0.84 8.49 -50.45
CA THR A 53 -2.20 8.30 -51.00
C THR A 53 -3.30 8.97 -50.18
N ALA A 54 -2.97 9.62 -49.06
CA ALA A 54 -3.94 10.21 -48.14
C ALA A 54 -3.55 11.64 -47.71
N SER A 55 -3.02 12.46 -48.62
CA SER A 55 -3.00 13.92 -48.41
C SER A 55 -4.33 14.52 -48.84
N PRO A 56 -5.04 15.27 -47.97
CA PRO A 56 -6.23 16.03 -48.37
C PRO A 56 -5.84 17.18 -49.31
N PRO A 57 -6.69 17.58 -50.27
CA PRO A 57 -6.34 18.66 -51.19
C PRO A 57 -6.43 20.02 -50.49
N ASP A 58 -5.31 20.74 -50.47
CA ASP A 58 -5.27 22.17 -50.20
C ASP A 58 -6.06 22.93 -51.27
N VAL A 59 -6.97 23.79 -50.82
CA VAL A 59 -7.74 24.71 -51.64
C VAL A 59 -6.82 25.78 -52.21
N LYS A 60 -6.46 25.67 -53.49
CA LYS A 60 -5.99 26.80 -54.30
C LYS A 60 -6.59 26.77 -55.70
N THR A 61 -7.42 27.78 -55.94
CA THR A 61 -7.92 28.30 -57.21
C THR A 61 -6.84 28.36 -58.29
N SER A 62 -7.12 27.73 -59.44
CA SER A 62 -6.72 28.23 -60.77
C SER A 62 -7.61 27.59 -61.83
N ALA A 63 -8.32 28.44 -62.57
CA ALA A 63 -9.07 28.10 -63.75
C ALA A 63 -8.14 27.67 -64.90
N ASP A 64 -8.45 26.56 -65.57
CA ASP A 64 -8.58 26.51 -67.03
C ASP A 64 -9.22 25.18 -67.50
N LYS A 65 -9.87 25.23 -68.67
CA LYS A 65 -10.77 24.20 -69.24
C LYS A 65 -10.02 23.06 -70.01
N PRO A 66 -10.70 22.20 -70.81
CA PRO A 66 -11.27 20.91 -70.43
C PRO A 66 -10.64 19.73 -71.20
N ALA A 67 -10.75 18.51 -70.68
CA ALA A 67 -10.52 17.30 -71.48
C ALA A 67 -11.51 16.21 -71.06
N ASP A 68 -12.34 15.82 -72.03
CA ASP A 68 -13.29 14.73 -71.98
C ASP A 68 -12.67 13.45 -71.39
N THR A 69 -13.24 12.96 -70.30
CA THR A 69 -13.20 11.52 -70.01
C THR A 69 -14.57 11.16 -69.45
N ARG A 70 -15.35 10.50 -70.31
CA ARG A 70 -16.68 9.94 -70.04
C ARG A 70 -16.62 9.01 -68.83
N SER A 71 -16.92 9.54 -67.66
CA SER A 71 -17.57 8.77 -66.61
C SER A 71 -19.04 8.68 -66.99
N ASP A 72 -19.48 7.52 -67.47
CA ASP A 72 -20.87 7.12 -67.37
C ASP A 72 -21.21 7.03 -65.88
N GLU A 73 -21.48 8.18 -65.27
CA GLU A 73 -22.42 8.27 -64.17
C GLU A 73 -23.73 7.71 -64.71
N LEU A 74 -24.03 6.47 -64.35
CA LEU A 74 -25.42 6.05 -64.26
C LEU A 74 -26.06 6.98 -63.24
N THR A 75 -26.67 8.05 -63.74
CA THR A 75 -27.62 8.90 -63.04
C THR A 75 -28.60 7.97 -62.35
N LEU A 76 -28.44 7.79 -61.04
CA LEU A 76 -29.54 7.36 -60.18
C LEU A 76 -30.58 8.46 -60.31
N THR A 77 -31.57 8.22 -61.17
CA THR A 77 -32.86 8.89 -61.11
C THR A 77 -33.28 8.90 -59.64
N GLU A 78 -33.59 10.08 -59.10
CA GLU A 78 -34.18 10.17 -57.76
C GLU A 78 -35.32 9.16 -57.69
N PRO A 79 -35.34 8.27 -56.67
CA PRO A 79 -36.40 7.27 -56.58
C PRO A 79 -37.72 8.00 -56.59
N SER A 80 -38.66 7.55 -57.41
CA SER A 80 -40.04 8.05 -57.40
C SER A 80 -40.50 8.16 -55.93
N GLY A 81 -41.11 9.29 -55.52
CA GLY A 81 -41.42 9.54 -54.09
C GLY A 81 -42.15 8.38 -53.39
N LEU A 82 -42.96 7.64 -54.14
CA LEU A 82 -43.67 6.43 -53.72
C LEU A 82 -42.74 5.23 -53.43
N LEU A 83 -41.61 5.10 -54.11
CA LEU A 83 -40.60 4.07 -53.87
C LEU A 83 -39.85 4.34 -52.56
N ALA A 84 -39.53 5.60 -52.27
CA ALA A 84 -38.92 5.98 -51.01
C ALA A 84 -39.85 5.73 -49.82
N GLU A 85 -41.14 6.05 -49.98
CA GLU A 85 -42.19 5.71 -48.99
C GLU A 85 -42.34 4.19 -48.82
N LEU A 86 -42.33 3.43 -49.92
CA LEU A 86 -42.38 1.96 -49.87
C LEU A 86 -41.17 1.38 -49.12
N LEU A 87 -39.95 1.82 -49.42
CA LEU A 87 -38.73 1.36 -48.74
C LEU A 87 -38.68 1.72 -47.26
N LEU A 88 -39.38 2.79 -46.84
CA LEU A 88 -39.50 3.20 -45.45
C LEU A 88 -40.52 2.35 -44.67
N ILE A 89 -41.60 1.91 -45.34
CA ILE A 89 -42.71 1.15 -44.73
C ILE A 89 -42.47 -0.37 -44.78
N LEU A 90 -41.75 -0.88 -45.79
CA LEU A 90 -41.52 -2.32 -45.96
C LEU A 90 -40.87 -3.01 -44.74
N PRO A 91 -39.84 -2.44 -44.07
CA PRO A 91 -39.19 -3.11 -42.95
C PRO A 91 -40.14 -3.38 -41.77
N SER A 92 -41.03 -2.45 -41.45
CA SER A 92 -41.99 -2.62 -40.33
C SER A 92 -43.07 -3.65 -40.66
N LEU A 93 -43.39 -3.84 -41.93
CA LEU A 93 -44.33 -4.87 -42.39
C LEU A 93 -43.70 -6.27 -42.45
N VAL A 94 -42.40 -6.37 -42.74
CA VAL A 94 -41.67 -7.66 -42.85
C VAL A 94 -41.24 -8.20 -41.48
N ASP A 95 -40.90 -7.33 -40.52
CA ASP A 95 -40.51 -7.74 -39.15
C ASP A 95 -41.72 -7.98 -38.21
N SER A 96 -42.95 -7.77 -38.68
CA SER A 96 -44.16 -7.95 -37.86
C SER A 96 -44.66 -9.40 -37.89
N ASP A 97 -44.47 -10.13 -36.78
CA ASP A 97 -44.99 -11.50 -36.58
C ASP A 97 -46.51 -11.57 -36.26
N LEU A 98 -47.23 -10.44 -36.33
CA LEU A 98 -48.65 -10.37 -35.98
C LEU A 98 -49.55 -10.82 -37.16
N PRO A 99 -50.54 -11.70 -36.95
CA PRO A 99 -51.50 -12.04 -37.99
C PRO A 99 -52.41 -10.83 -38.29
N VAL A 100 -52.27 -10.26 -39.48
CA VAL A 100 -53.07 -9.11 -39.93
C VAL A 100 -54.44 -9.59 -40.40
N ASP A 101 -55.51 -8.89 -40.01
CA ASP A 101 -56.89 -9.19 -40.43
C ASP A 101 -57.07 -8.99 -41.94
N SER A 102 -57.89 -9.82 -42.58
CA SER A 102 -58.04 -9.85 -44.05
C SER A 102 -58.60 -8.55 -44.63
N HIS A 103 -59.36 -7.79 -43.82
CA HIS A 103 -59.89 -6.49 -44.21
C HIS A 103 -58.81 -5.40 -44.23
N ASP A 104 -57.91 -5.40 -43.25
CA ASP A 104 -56.80 -4.44 -43.15
C ASP A 104 -55.76 -4.68 -44.25
N VAL A 105 -55.52 -5.94 -44.62
CA VAL A 105 -54.68 -6.29 -45.78
C VAL A 105 -55.27 -5.73 -47.08
N ALA A 106 -56.58 -5.86 -47.29
CA ALA A 106 -57.25 -5.34 -48.47
C ALA A 106 -57.18 -3.80 -48.54
N LEU A 107 -57.28 -3.11 -47.40
CA LEU A 107 -57.14 -1.66 -47.33
C LEU A 107 -55.71 -1.20 -47.63
N ILE A 108 -54.69 -1.88 -47.10
CA ILE A 108 -53.27 -1.54 -47.36
C ILE A 108 -52.92 -1.75 -48.84
N LEU A 109 -53.37 -2.85 -49.45
CA LEU A 109 -53.09 -3.15 -50.86
C LEU A 109 -53.88 -2.26 -51.84
N SER A 110 -54.97 -1.64 -51.38
CA SER A 110 -55.79 -0.73 -52.20
C SER A 110 -55.27 0.71 -52.27
N ASN A 111 -54.30 1.07 -51.42
CA ASN A 111 -53.74 2.42 -51.35
C ASN A 111 -52.30 2.47 -51.89
N PRO A 112 -51.86 3.59 -52.51
CA PRO A 112 -50.46 3.77 -52.86
C PRO A 112 -49.61 3.83 -51.58
N PRO A 113 -48.39 3.28 -51.56
CA PRO A 113 -47.60 2.79 -52.71
C PRO A 113 -47.86 1.33 -53.13
N PHE A 114 -48.72 0.57 -52.43
CA PHE A 114 -48.92 -0.87 -52.69
C PHE A 114 -49.85 -1.14 -53.88
N SER A 115 -50.81 -0.26 -54.16
CA SER A 115 -51.69 -0.36 -55.34
C SER A 115 -50.93 -0.23 -56.67
N GLU A 116 -49.81 0.48 -56.65
CA GLU A 116 -48.93 0.75 -57.81
C GLU A 116 -47.62 -0.06 -57.75
N PHE A 117 -47.57 -1.08 -56.89
CA PHE A 117 -46.37 -1.88 -56.65
C PHE A 117 -45.86 -2.59 -57.91
N GLU A 118 -46.77 -3.11 -58.75
CA GLU A 118 -46.40 -3.77 -60.01
C GLU A 118 -45.67 -2.82 -60.98
N SER A 119 -46.06 -1.53 -61.00
CA SER A 119 -45.36 -0.51 -61.78
C SER A 119 -44.03 -0.05 -61.17
N LEU A 120 -43.85 -0.16 -59.85
CA LEU A 120 -42.60 0.18 -59.15
C LEU A 120 -41.58 -0.98 -59.15
N LEU A 121 -42.02 -2.20 -59.45
CA LEU A 121 -41.18 -3.41 -59.43
C LEU A 121 -39.96 -3.33 -60.37
N PRO A 122 -40.06 -2.82 -61.62
CA PRO A 122 -38.88 -2.68 -62.49
C PRO A 122 -37.84 -1.69 -61.93
N GLU A 123 -38.28 -0.58 -61.32
CA GLU A 123 -37.40 0.42 -60.71
C GLU A 123 -36.73 -0.14 -59.45
N LEU A 124 -37.51 -0.80 -58.59
CA LEU A 124 -37.01 -1.51 -57.40
C LEU A 124 -36.02 -2.62 -57.77
N GLY A 125 -36.33 -3.40 -58.81
CA GLY A 125 -35.45 -4.46 -59.31
C GLY A 125 -34.11 -3.90 -59.81
N ALA A 126 -34.12 -2.76 -60.49
CA ALA A 126 -32.89 -2.08 -60.90
C ALA A 126 -32.05 -1.61 -59.70
N ILE A 127 -32.69 -0.99 -58.69
CA ILE A 127 -32.02 -0.51 -57.47
C ILE A 127 -31.44 -1.68 -56.66
N ILE A 128 -32.23 -2.74 -56.43
CA ILE A 128 -31.78 -3.93 -55.70
C ILE A 128 -30.65 -4.61 -56.45
N SER A 129 -30.75 -4.79 -57.76
CA SER A 129 -29.68 -5.39 -58.57
C SER A 129 -28.40 -4.57 -58.52
N ALA A 130 -28.50 -3.23 -58.62
CA ALA A 130 -27.35 -2.33 -58.50
C ALA A 130 -26.69 -2.42 -57.11
N ASN A 131 -27.49 -2.42 -56.04
CA ASN A 131 -27.00 -2.54 -54.67
C ASN A 131 -26.38 -3.92 -54.39
N LEU A 132 -27.03 -5.00 -54.82
CA LEU A 132 -26.49 -6.36 -54.68
C LEU A 132 -25.18 -6.51 -55.46
N HIS A 133 -25.12 -5.99 -56.68
CA HIS A 133 -23.89 -6.03 -57.48
C HIS A 133 -22.77 -5.16 -56.87
N ALA A 134 -23.08 -3.98 -56.33
CA ALA A 134 -22.12 -3.15 -55.60
C ALA A 134 -21.60 -3.83 -54.33
N SER A 135 -22.48 -4.50 -53.58
CA SER A 135 -22.11 -5.27 -52.39
C SER A 135 -21.27 -6.52 -52.73
N ALA A 136 -21.60 -7.21 -53.83
CA ALA A 136 -20.80 -8.32 -54.32
C ALA A 136 -19.39 -7.85 -54.72
N LEU A 137 -19.26 -6.70 -55.37
CA LEU A 137 -17.97 -6.12 -55.72
C LEU A 137 -17.14 -5.71 -54.51
N SER A 138 -17.77 -5.16 -53.47
CA SER A 138 -17.04 -4.82 -52.23
C SER A 138 -16.51 -6.08 -51.55
N LEU A 139 -17.30 -7.16 -51.51
CA LEU A 139 -16.87 -8.47 -51.00
C LEU A 139 -15.76 -9.09 -51.85
N VAL A 140 -15.82 -8.97 -53.17
CA VAL A 140 -14.73 -9.43 -54.05
C VAL A 140 -13.45 -8.65 -53.78
N ARG A 141 -13.52 -7.33 -53.58
CA ARG A 141 -12.33 -6.51 -53.23
C ARG A 141 -11.67 -6.98 -51.92
N ILE A 142 -12.48 -7.35 -50.92
CA ILE A 142 -11.98 -7.84 -49.63
C ILE A 142 -11.34 -9.22 -49.77
N THR A 143 -11.95 -10.12 -50.53
CA THR A 143 -11.42 -11.48 -50.74
C THR A 143 -10.22 -11.51 -51.69
N HIS A 144 -10.15 -10.55 -52.63
CA HIS A 144 -9.11 -10.48 -53.67
C HIS A 144 -8.46 -9.07 -53.73
N PRO A 145 -7.76 -8.64 -52.67
CA PRO A 145 -7.23 -7.28 -52.57
C PRO A 145 -6.13 -6.97 -53.59
N SER A 146 -5.48 -8.00 -54.14
CA SER A 146 -4.38 -7.87 -55.11
C SER A 146 -4.84 -7.90 -56.58
N LYS A 147 -6.13 -8.09 -56.86
CA LYS A 147 -6.66 -8.15 -58.23
C LYS A 147 -7.06 -6.78 -58.74
N ASN A 148 -6.78 -6.53 -60.01
CA ASN A 148 -7.14 -5.28 -60.68
C ASN A 148 -8.65 -5.04 -60.64
N PRO A 149 -9.10 -3.79 -60.37
CA PRO A 149 -10.51 -3.48 -60.15
C PRO A 149 -11.40 -3.80 -61.37
N SER A 150 -10.85 -3.69 -62.57
CA SER A 150 -11.55 -3.98 -63.84
C SER A 150 -11.95 -5.45 -64.02
N TYR A 151 -11.34 -6.37 -63.29
CA TYR A 151 -11.62 -7.82 -63.41
C TYR A 151 -12.40 -8.40 -62.22
N LEU A 152 -12.76 -7.59 -61.23
CA LEU A 152 -13.44 -8.04 -60.01
C LEU A 152 -14.81 -8.67 -60.30
N HIS A 153 -15.54 -8.16 -61.29
CA HIS A 153 -16.86 -8.70 -61.67
C HIS A 153 -16.81 -10.19 -62.06
N ARG A 154 -15.67 -10.67 -62.59
CA ARG A 154 -15.49 -12.09 -62.97
C ARG A 154 -15.40 -13.03 -61.77
N HIS A 155 -15.10 -12.50 -60.59
CA HIS A 155 -14.95 -13.24 -59.34
C HIS A 155 -16.23 -13.24 -58.48
N ILE A 156 -17.30 -12.55 -58.89
CA ILE A 156 -18.59 -12.59 -58.19
C ILE A 156 -19.12 -14.03 -58.06
N PRO A 157 -19.08 -14.90 -59.10
CA PRO A 157 -19.56 -16.27 -58.98
C PRO A 157 -18.68 -17.17 -58.08
N SER A 158 -17.42 -16.81 -57.83
CA SER A 158 -16.52 -17.61 -56.97
C SER A 158 -16.69 -17.29 -55.48
N LEU A 159 -17.33 -16.17 -55.12
CA LEU A 159 -17.55 -15.74 -53.74
C LEU A 159 -18.06 -16.85 -52.79
N PRO A 160 -19.04 -17.69 -53.17
CA PRO A 160 -19.51 -18.74 -52.26
C PRO A 160 -18.45 -19.80 -51.98
N ALA A 161 -17.65 -20.16 -52.99
CA ALA A 161 -16.55 -21.12 -52.84
C ALA A 161 -15.41 -20.52 -52.02
N ASP A 162 -15.08 -19.25 -52.25
CA ASP A 162 -14.07 -18.53 -51.49
C ASP A 162 -14.47 -18.38 -50.01
N HIS A 163 -15.74 -18.08 -49.74
CA HIS A 163 -16.29 -18.04 -48.39
C HIS A 163 -16.21 -19.41 -47.70
N ALA A 164 -16.60 -20.50 -48.38
CA ALA A 164 -16.50 -21.85 -47.84
C ALA A 164 -15.04 -22.22 -47.52
N ALA A 165 -14.10 -21.87 -48.41
CA ALA A 165 -12.67 -22.08 -48.20
C ALA A 165 -12.13 -21.26 -47.01
N LEU A 166 -12.53 -19.99 -46.87
CA LEU A 166 -12.15 -19.15 -45.72
C LEU A 166 -12.71 -19.70 -44.40
N ARG A 167 -13.96 -20.16 -44.39
CA ARG A 167 -14.56 -20.81 -43.22
C ARG A 167 -13.81 -22.10 -42.86
N GLY A 168 -13.42 -22.90 -43.86
CA GLY A 168 -12.58 -24.07 -43.69
C GLY A 168 -11.24 -23.73 -43.05
N LYS A 169 -10.49 -22.79 -43.64
CA LYS A 169 -9.20 -22.30 -43.11
C LYS A 169 -9.30 -21.76 -41.70
N LEU A 170 -10.36 -21.01 -41.38
CA LEU A 170 -10.60 -20.48 -40.04
C LEU A 170 -10.84 -21.62 -39.05
N SER A 171 -11.65 -22.61 -39.40
CA SER A 171 -11.90 -23.77 -38.53
C SER A 171 -10.64 -24.62 -38.31
N GLU A 172 -9.81 -24.81 -39.34
CA GLU A 172 -8.52 -25.51 -39.26
C GLU A 172 -7.50 -24.73 -38.41
N ALA A 173 -7.42 -23.41 -38.60
CA ALA A 173 -6.58 -22.53 -37.78
C ALA A 173 -7.00 -22.54 -36.30
N GLN A 174 -8.31 -22.58 -36.03
CA GLN A 174 -8.83 -22.71 -34.66
C GLN A 174 -8.48 -24.07 -34.05
N GLN A 175 -8.66 -25.16 -34.79
CA GLN A 175 -8.32 -26.50 -34.32
C GLN A 175 -6.82 -26.65 -34.05
N SER A 176 -5.96 -26.18 -34.95
CA SER A 176 -4.50 -26.20 -34.77
C SER A 176 -4.03 -25.33 -33.62
N LEU A 177 -4.65 -24.17 -33.40
CA LEU A 177 -4.35 -23.32 -32.24
C LEU A 177 -4.73 -24.02 -30.92
N ILE A 178 -5.88 -24.69 -30.87
CA ILE A 178 -6.31 -25.46 -29.69
C ILE A 178 -5.37 -26.63 -29.45
N SER A 179 -5.01 -27.40 -30.48
CA SER A 179 -4.09 -28.54 -30.34
C SER A 179 -2.71 -28.09 -29.85
N ASN A 180 -2.17 -27.01 -30.41
CA ASN A 180 -0.87 -26.46 -30.00
C ASN A 180 -0.91 -25.96 -28.55
N ARG A 181 -2.02 -25.33 -28.13
CA ARG A 181 -2.20 -24.93 -26.72
C ARG A 181 -2.25 -26.13 -25.78
N LEU A 182 -2.97 -27.18 -26.14
CA LEU A 182 -3.01 -28.41 -25.33
C LEU A 182 -1.64 -29.07 -25.24
N GLN A 183 -0.89 -29.13 -26.35
CA GLN A 183 0.46 -29.68 -26.36
C GLN A 183 1.43 -28.85 -25.49
N ALA A 184 1.35 -27.53 -25.57
CA ALA A 184 2.16 -26.63 -24.74
C ALA A 184 1.81 -26.75 -23.24
N LEU A 185 0.53 -26.91 -22.90
CA LEU A 185 0.11 -27.16 -21.52
C LEU A 185 0.64 -28.50 -21.02
N ALA A 186 0.57 -29.56 -21.83
CA ALA A 186 1.11 -30.87 -21.49
C ALA A 186 2.63 -30.79 -21.22
N SER A 187 3.40 -30.15 -22.10
CA SER A 187 4.85 -30.01 -21.90
C SER A 187 5.21 -29.17 -20.67
N LEU A 188 4.44 -28.11 -20.38
CA LEU A 188 4.61 -27.33 -19.15
C LEU A 188 4.31 -28.15 -17.89
N THR A 189 3.26 -28.97 -17.91
CA THR A 189 2.96 -29.86 -16.76
C THR A 189 4.05 -30.91 -16.55
N GLU A 190 4.61 -31.46 -17.63
CA GLU A 190 5.74 -32.39 -17.56
C GLU A 190 6.99 -31.69 -16.99
N LEU A 191 7.29 -30.47 -17.46
CA LEU A 191 8.39 -29.66 -16.93
C LEU A 191 8.21 -29.37 -15.44
N ILE A 192 7.03 -28.96 -14.99
CA ILE A 192 6.76 -28.74 -13.56
C ILE A 192 6.92 -30.05 -12.76
N SER A 193 6.47 -31.18 -13.30
CA SER A 193 6.65 -32.47 -12.64
C SER A 193 8.13 -32.87 -12.50
N SER A 194 8.96 -32.62 -13.50
CA SER A 194 10.41 -32.88 -13.42
C SER A 194 11.13 -31.92 -12.48
N TYR A 195 10.75 -30.64 -12.46
CA TYR A 195 11.28 -29.67 -11.49
C TYR A 195 10.93 -30.04 -10.06
N THR A 196 9.67 -30.42 -9.79
CA THR A 196 9.27 -30.86 -8.45
C THR A 196 10.02 -32.12 -8.04
N GLN A 197 10.19 -33.10 -8.92
CA GLN A 197 11.03 -34.28 -8.65
C GLN A 197 12.48 -33.89 -8.33
N SER A 198 13.11 -33.03 -9.13
CA SER A 198 14.49 -32.61 -8.87
C SER A 198 14.64 -31.85 -7.54
N LEU A 199 13.67 -30.99 -7.18
CA LEU A 199 13.64 -30.30 -5.89
C LEU A 199 13.46 -31.28 -4.73
N THR A 200 12.58 -32.27 -4.86
CA THR A 200 12.40 -33.30 -3.81
C THR A 200 13.67 -34.12 -3.61
N LEU A 201 14.38 -34.48 -4.68
CA LEU A 201 15.66 -35.18 -4.58
C LEU A 201 16.75 -34.30 -3.95
N LEU A 202 16.76 -33.00 -4.27
CA LEU A 202 17.69 -32.05 -3.65
C LEU A 202 17.41 -31.91 -2.14
N ILE A 203 16.14 -31.78 -1.75
CA ILE A 203 15.73 -31.73 -0.34
C ILE A 203 16.13 -33.02 0.36
N GLN A 204 15.85 -34.19 -0.20
CA GLN A 204 16.25 -35.48 0.37
C GLN A 204 17.77 -35.58 0.53
N ALA A 205 18.56 -35.09 -0.44
CA ALA A 205 20.02 -35.08 -0.36
C ALA A 205 20.54 -34.11 0.71
N LEU A 206 19.86 -32.98 0.92
CA LEU A 206 20.18 -32.03 1.98
C LEU A 206 19.80 -32.59 3.35
N GLU A 207 18.64 -33.23 3.47
CA GLU A 207 18.20 -33.91 4.69
C GLU A 207 19.11 -35.09 5.03
N SER A 208 19.55 -35.88 4.04
CA SER A 208 20.46 -37.00 4.30
C SER A 208 21.83 -36.54 4.79
N LYS A 209 22.31 -35.36 4.34
CA LYS A 209 23.61 -34.80 4.76
C LYS A 209 23.54 -34.03 6.07
N HIS A 210 22.52 -33.21 6.25
CA HIS A 210 22.45 -32.24 7.34
C HIS A 210 21.38 -32.57 8.38
N GLY A 211 20.37 -33.39 8.03
CA GLY A 211 19.27 -33.72 8.93
C GLY A 211 19.70 -34.53 10.14
N LEU A 212 20.60 -35.52 9.97
CA LEU A 212 21.15 -36.27 11.10
C LEU A 212 22.01 -35.39 12.01
N ALA A 213 22.84 -34.52 11.44
CA ALA A 213 23.67 -33.59 12.21
C ALA A 213 22.80 -32.63 13.03
N ALA A 214 21.78 -32.02 12.41
CA ALA A 214 20.84 -31.13 13.07
C ALA A 214 20.09 -31.83 14.22
N ARG A 215 19.50 -33.01 13.97
CA ARG A 215 18.79 -33.80 14.99
C ARG A 215 19.73 -34.22 16.13
N SER A 216 20.97 -34.59 15.83
CA SER A 216 21.94 -34.96 16.88
C SER A 216 22.37 -33.78 17.74
N LEU A 217 22.49 -32.59 17.15
CA LEU A 217 22.79 -31.36 17.90
C LEU A 217 21.61 -30.94 18.76
N GLU A 218 20.38 -31.08 18.25
CA GLU A 218 19.16 -30.82 19.01
C GLU A 218 19.06 -31.76 20.23
N LEU A 219 19.25 -33.07 20.04
CA LEU A 219 19.26 -34.02 21.16
C LEU A 219 20.35 -33.70 22.18
N ARG A 220 21.58 -33.39 21.74
CA ARG A 220 22.66 -32.99 22.66
C ARG A 220 22.34 -31.71 23.42
N ALA A 221 21.72 -30.72 22.78
CA ALA A 221 21.31 -29.49 23.44
C ALA A 221 20.22 -29.76 24.50
N LEU A 222 19.29 -30.67 24.21
CA LEU A 222 18.27 -31.11 25.17
C LEU A 222 18.88 -31.87 26.35
N ASP A 223 19.81 -32.80 26.09
CA ASP A 223 20.51 -33.55 27.14
C ASP A 223 21.27 -32.61 28.08
N VAL A 224 22.05 -31.67 27.52
CA VAL A 224 22.77 -30.65 28.31
C VAL A 224 21.81 -29.74 29.09
N SER A 225 20.66 -29.39 28.50
CA SER A 225 19.65 -28.58 29.20
C SER A 225 19.02 -29.33 30.38
N LEU A 226 18.82 -30.64 30.25
CA LEU A 226 18.29 -31.50 31.30
C LEU A 226 19.31 -31.66 32.44
N GLU A 227 20.58 -31.90 32.10
CA GLU A 227 21.68 -31.95 33.08
C GLU A 227 21.84 -30.60 33.82
N ALA A 228 21.69 -29.48 33.12
CA ALA A 228 21.72 -28.16 33.74
C ALA A 228 20.55 -27.97 34.72
N GLN A 229 19.34 -28.45 34.38
CA GLN A 229 18.19 -28.40 35.29
C GLN A 229 18.37 -29.33 36.50
N SER A 230 18.90 -30.54 36.32
CA SER A 230 19.15 -31.45 37.44
C SER A 230 20.20 -30.88 38.39
N THR A 231 21.29 -30.33 37.85
CA THR A 231 22.33 -29.68 38.66
C THR A 231 21.83 -28.43 39.37
N GLU A 232 20.92 -27.64 38.76
CA GLU A 232 20.27 -26.51 39.45
C GLU A 232 19.39 -27.00 40.61
N LEU A 233 18.63 -28.08 40.42
CA LEU A 233 17.81 -28.67 41.47
C LEU A 233 18.68 -29.25 42.60
N ASP A 234 19.78 -29.93 42.29
CA ASP A 234 20.73 -30.45 43.27
C ASP A 234 21.43 -29.32 44.03
N ALA A 235 21.82 -28.24 43.34
CA ALA A 235 22.38 -27.04 43.97
C ALA A 235 21.36 -26.37 44.89
N LYS A 236 20.08 -26.29 44.50
CA LYS A 236 19.01 -25.80 45.36
C LYS A 236 18.81 -26.70 46.57
N ALA A 237 18.74 -28.02 46.38
CA ALA A 237 18.59 -28.99 47.46
C ALA A 237 19.73 -28.89 48.47
N THR A 238 20.98 -28.88 48.00
CA THR A 238 22.17 -28.71 48.85
C THR A 238 22.16 -27.37 49.58
N SER A 239 21.79 -26.26 48.93
CA SER A 239 21.65 -24.96 49.60
C SER A 239 20.58 -24.97 50.70
N THR A 240 19.48 -25.69 50.50
CA THR A 240 18.44 -25.85 51.54
C THR A 240 18.89 -26.77 52.67
N SER A 241 19.75 -27.76 52.40
CA SER A 241 20.35 -28.60 53.44
C SER A 241 21.33 -27.78 54.29
N LEU A 242 22.23 -27.05 53.65
CA LEU A 242 23.20 -26.20 54.32
C LEU A 242 22.51 -25.09 55.14
N SER A 243 21.43 -24.49 54.62
CA SER A 243 20.69 -23.49 55.39
C SER A 243 20.02 -24.09 56.63
N LYS A 244 19.52 -25.33 56.56
CA LYS A 244 18.98 -26.05 57.74
C LYS A 244 20.07 -26.41 58.75
N GLU A 245 21.27 -26.77 58.29
CA GLU A 245 22.41 -27.08 59.16
C GLU A 245 22.95 -25.82 59.86
N MET A 246 23.15 -24.72 59.12
CA MET A 246 23.65 -23.45 59.69
C MET A 246 22.63 -22.78 60.60
N TYR A 247 21.34 -22.81 60.23
CA TYR A 247 20.24 -22.31 61.04
C TYR A 247 19.50 -23.48 61.68
N SER A 248 20.19 -24.17 62.59
CA SER A 248 19.55 -25.18 63.41
C SER A 248 18.32 -24.59 64.11
N PRO A 249 17.25 -25.38 64.36
CA PRO A 249 16.04 -24.86 65.01
C PRO A 249 16.37 -24.23 66.37
N GLU A 250 17.36 -24.78 67.07
CA GLU A 250 17.90 -24.23 68.31
C GLU A 250 18.53 -22.85 68.09
N ALA A 251 19.40 -22.68 67.09
CA ALA A 251 19.99 -21.39 66.75
C ALA A 251 18.93 -20.34 66.38
N VAL A 252 17.90 -20.73 65.62
CA VAL A 252 16.78 -19.84 65.30
C VAL A 252 15.99 -19.46 66.56
N THR A 253 15.74 -20.39 67.49
CA THR A 253 15.09 -20.05 68.77
C THR A 253 15.95 -19.12 69.63
N ALA A 254 17.26 -19.36 69.70
CA ALA A 254 18.20 -18.51 70.41
C ALA A 254 18.25 -17.09 69.82
N LEU A 255 18.27 -16.96 68.49
CA LEU A 255 18.20 -15.67 67.81
C LEU A 255 16.87 -14.94 68.08
N ARG A 256 15.74 -15.66 68.14
CA ARG A 256 14.45 -15.06 68.53
C ARG A 256 14.47 -14.56 69.97
N HIS A 257 15.03 -15.34 70.91
CA HIS A 257 15.18 -14.93 72.30
C HIS A 257 16.12 -13.73 72.46
N TYR A 258 17.21 -13.68 71.67
CA TYR A 258 18.12 -12.54 71.65
C TYR A 258 17.43 -11.29 71.11
N LEU A 259 16.63 -11.41 70.04
CA LEU A 259 15.83 -10.31 69.51
C LEU A 259 14.80 -9.79 70.51
N SER A 260 14.08 -10.67 71.22
CA SER A 260 13.16 -10.23 72.27
C SER A 260 13.91 -9.53 73.40
N HIS A 261 15.06 -10.07 73.82
CA HIS A 261 15.87 -9.44 74.85
C HIS A 261 16.40 -8.07 74.41
N LEU A 262 16.81 -7.90 73.14
CA LEU A 262 17.22 -6.60 72.60
C LEU A 262 16.07 -5.60 72.58
N LYS A 263 14.86 -6.02 72.19
CA LYS A 263 13.67 -5.16 72.25
C LYS A 263 13.37 -4.73 73.68
N ASP A 264 13.40 -5.65 74.64
CA ASP A 264 13.18 -5.34 76.05
C ASP A 264 14.30 -4.45 76.62
N ALA A 265 15.54 -4.66 76.20
CA ALA A 265 16.67 -3.81 76.59
C ALA A 265 16.53 -2.41 75.99
N GLN A 266 16.06 -2.27 74.75
CA GLN A 266 15.77 -1.00 74.11
C GLN A 266 14.66 -0.24 74.83
N VAL A 267 13.55 -0.92 75.17
CA VAL A 267 12.45 -0.32 75.96
C VAL A 267 12.97 0.13 77.32
N ARG A 268 13.71 -0.71 78.04
CA ARG A 268 14.31 -0.34 79.33
C ARG A 268 15.30 0.83 79.21
N ALA A 269 16.11 0.88 78.16
CA ALA A 269 17.02 1.99 77.92
C ALA A 269 16.26 3.29 77.61
N ALA A 270 15.21 3.23 76.79
CA ALA A 270 14.34 4.36 76.49
C ALA A 270 13.61 4.85 77.76
N GLU A 271 13.13 3.95 78.61
CA GLU A 271 12.53 4.28 79.91
C GLU A 271 13.53 4.93 80.86
N ARG A 272 14.77 4.42 80.95
CA ARG A 272 15.83 5.05 81.75
C ARG A 272 16.20 6.44 81.22
N VAL A 273 16.30 6.61 79.90
CA VAL A 273 16.56 7.92 79.29
C VAL A 273 15.41 8.86 79.61
N ARG A 274 14.15 8.43 79.47
CA ARG A 274 12.98 9.23 79.83
C ARG A 274 12.94 9.57 81.32
N GLY A 275 13.29 8.63 82.20
CA GLY A 275 13.39 8.84 83.65
C GLY A 275 14.46 9.86 84.00
N LEU A 276 15.69 9.70 83.49
CA LEU A 276 16.78 10.66 83.68
C LEU A 276 16.46 12.03 83.09
N GLN A 277 15.75 12.09 81.95
CA GLN A 277 15.27 13.36 81.39
C GLN A 277 14.22 14.03 82.29
N ALA A 278 13.35 13.25 82.93
CA ALA A 278 12.38 13.77 83.89
C ALA A 278 13.07 14.27 85.17
N GLU A 279 14.03 13.51 85.72
CA GLU A 279 14.86 13.93 86.86
C GLU A 279 15.64 15.21 86.53
N LEU A 280 16.32 15.25 85.39
CA LEU A 280 17.01 16.46 84.92
C LEU A 280 16.06 17.65 84.72
N GLY A 281 14.84 17.39 84.26
CA GLY A 281 13.77 18.38 84.20
C GLY A 281 13.34 18.90 85.58
N GLU A 282 13.26 18.03 86.59
CA GLU A 282 12.98 18.39 87.99
C GLU A 282 14.10 19.26 88.59
N TYR A 283 15.37 18.98 88.23
CA TYR A 283 16.52 19.83 88.55
C TYR A 283 16.62 21.10 87.66
N GLY A 284 15.68 21.30 86.74
CA GLY A 284 15.64 22.42 85.80
C GLY A 284 16.69 22.37 84.68
N VAL A 285 17.48 21.32 84.55
CA VAL A 285 18.43 21.16 83.43
C VAL A 285 17.77 20.29 82.36
N GLY A 286 16.68 20.80 81.80
CA GLY A 286 15.98 20.22 80.66
C GLY A 286 15.82 21.27 79.57
N VAL A 287 15.68 20.83 78.32
CA VAL A 287 15.33 21.72 77.20
C VAL A 287 13.89 22.19 77.44
N ASP A 288 13.77 23.31 78.16
CA ASP A 288 12.51 23.98 78.46
C ASP A 288 11.89 24.45 77.14
N LYS A 289 11.01 23.63 76.56
CA LYS A 289 10.12 24.07 75.49
C LYS A 289 9.15 25.17 75.95
N ASP A 290 9.06 25.45 77.26
CA ASP A 290 8.07 26.34 77.87
C ASP A 290 8.61 27.69 78.37
N GLY A 291 9.87 28.07 78.10
CA GLY A 291 10.35 29.47 78.25
C GLY A 291 10.22 30.08 79.66
N SER A 292 9.96 29.27 80.69
CA SER A 292 9.72 29.72 82.07
C SER A 292 10.95 30.40 82.67
N LYS A 293 12.15 29.87 82.39
CA LYS A 293 13.43 30.44 82.83
C LYS A 293 13.78 31.75 82.16
N GLU A 294 13.38 31.95 80.90
CA GLU A 294 13.59 33.21 80.20
C GLU A 294 12.76 34.33 80.84
N LYS A 295 11.52 34.03 81.23
CA LYS A 295 10.63 34.99 81.92
C LYS A 295 11.20 35.38 83.28
N THR A 296 11.65 34.42 84.10
CA THR A 296 12.22 34.73 85.42
C THR A 296 13.54 35.51 85.30
N MET A 297 14.42 35.17 84.35
CA MET A 297 15.64 35.95 84.11
C MET A 297 15.34 37.38 83.63
N LYS A 298 14.32 37.56 82.79
CA LYS A 298 13.94 38.88 82.29
C LYS A 298 13.35 39.78 83.38
N GLU A 299 12.59 39.19 84.32
CA GLU A 299 12.11 39.90 85.51
C GLU A 299 13.26 40.28 86.44
N MET A 300 14.19 39.34 86.71
CA MET A 300 15.38 39.64 87.53
C MET A 300 16.24 40.74 86.94
N ALA A 301 16.47 40.74 85.62
CA ALA A 301 17.20 41.80 84.94
C ALA A 301 16.49 43.16 85.05
N ARG A 302 15.15 43.18 84.99
CA ARG A 302 14.35 44.39 85.14
C ARG A 302 14.49 44.98 86.55
N VAL A 303 14.38 44.13 87.57
CA VAL A 303 14.54 44.53 88.98
C VAL A 303 15.95 45.05 89.25
N TYR A 304 16.97 44.39 88.71
CA TYR A 304 18.37 44.86 88.86
C TYR A 304 18.58 46.25 88.28
N HIS A 305 18.05 46.53 87.10
CA HIS A 305 18.22 47.83 86.45
C HIS A 305 17.45 48.95 87.16
N GLU A 306 16.30 48.63 87.74
CA GLU A 306 15.53 49.57 88.54
C GLU A 306 16.24 49.89 89.86
N MET A 307 16.86 48.88 90.49
CA MET A 307 17.66 49.05 91.70
C MET A 307 18.95 49.85 91.45
N GLU A 308 19.59 49.65 90.30
CA GLU A 308 20.77 50.42 89.87
C GLU A 308 20.43 51.91 89.67
N ARG A 309 19.28 52.21 89.05
CA ARG A 309 18.80 53.59 88.89
C ARG A 309 18.52 54.27 90.23
N GLN A 310 17.89 53.55 91.17
CA GLN A 310 17.67 54.07 92.53
C GLN A 310 19.00 54.33 93.26
N MET A 311 20.00 53.48 93.09
CA MET A 311 21.33 53.71 93.68
C MET A 311 22.03 54.93 93.08
N GLU A 312 21.91 55.16 91.77
CA GLU A 312 22.47 56.37 91.15
C GLU A 312 21.81 57.66 91.66
N ASP A 313 20.50 57.65 91.88
CA ASP A 313 19.77 58.81 92.40
C ASP A 313 20.19 59.11 93.86
N VAL A 314 20.31 58.09 94.71
CA VAL A 314 20.81 58.25 96.09
C VAL A 314 22.25 58.77 96.11
N LYS A 315 23.10 58.33 95.17
CA LYS A 315 24.49 58.79 95.08
C LYS A 315 24.59 60.27 94.69
N LYS A 316 23.76 60.74 93.76
CA LYS A 316 23.68 62.16 93.39
C LYS A 316 23.19 63.03 94.54
N ASP A 317 22.28 62.53 95.37
CA ASP A 317 21.81 63.26 96.55
C ASP A 317 22.87 63.34 97.66
N LEU A 318 23.69 62.29 97.83
CA LEU A 318 24.86 62.33 98.72
C LEU A 318 25.93 63.31 98.22
N ASP A 319 26.26 63.32 96.92
CA ASP A 319 27.24 64.25 96.35
C ASP A 319 26.78 65.72 96.49
N ARG A 320 25.46 65.97 96.51
CA ARG A 320 24.90 67.30 96.81
C ARG A 320 25.04 67.69 98.29
N LEU A 321 25.00 66.73 99.20
CA LEU A 321 25.18 66.97 100.63
C LEU A 321 26.65 67.18 100.97
N ASP A 322 27.57 66.46 100.33
CA ASP A 322 29.02 66.57 100.54
C ASP A 322 29.56 67.94 100.08
N ASN A 323 29.13 68.42 98.91
CA ASN A 323 29.48 69.76 98.42
C ASN A 323 28.93 70.91 99.29
N LYS A 324 27.94 70.66 100.15
CA LYS A 324 27.39 71.63 101.10
C LYS A 324 28.12 71.64 102.45
N GLN A 325 28.93 70.62 102.75
CA GLN A 325 29.76 70.57 103.95
C GLN A 325 31.16 71.19 103.75
N ASP A 326 31.68 71.20 102.51
CA ASP A 326 33.01 71.75 102.22
C ASP A 326 33.10 73.30 102.23
N GLU A 327 31.98 74.03 102.14
CA GLU A 327 31.97 75.50 102.26
C GLU A 327 32.02 76.01 103.72
N MET A 328 31.94 75.12 104.74
CA MET A 328 31.96 75.48 106.17
C MET A 328 33.29 75.13 106.90
N GLY A 329 34.36 74.81 106.17
CA GLY A 329 35.61 74.28 106.73
C GLY A 329 36.92 75.05 106.44
N ARG A 330 36.87 76.33 106.03
CA ARG A 330 38.07 77.20 105.96
C ARG A 330 37.86 78.51 106.74
N THR A 331 37.87 78.40 108.06
CA THR A 331 38.27 79.47 109.00
C THR A 331 39.54 79.07 109.70
#